data_AF-A0A067NAV1-F1
#
_entry.id   AF-A0A067NAV1-F1
#
_cell.length_a   1.000
_cell.length_b   1.000
_cell.length_c   1.000
_cell.angle_alpha   90.00
_cell.angle_beta   90.00
_cell.angle_gamma   90.00
#
_symmetry.space_group_name_H-M   'P 1'
#
loop_
_entity.id
_entity.type
_entity.pdbx_description
1 polymer ?
#
loop_
_entity_poly.entity_id
_entity_poly.type
_entity_poly.pdbx_seq_one_letter_code
_entity_poly.pdbx_strand_id
1 'polypeptide(L)'
;MWKKGWKVTCAWMAGYAFLCIYPRLVLLLPHLALLGILLTTYQLQHPEATLPTAFSETAPPCSLPQSSEGSADWYANLQAIQNLMGAVADAHDATQPLVLHMTWSTRATLPLFLFLLSTLFPLAALLRFIPLRPVFLVGGLLPFLITHPYTLALLPSLQHQLAPSLTTALTKAGDDARLEERHWAAAADKDAQGNPRMLRDFEVWENERWTPTTGWKSANLRTGERKAWTRDGEGRNDIITGAEDVRGRRNSLTSLFSHSSKIPTSHITFKLDPGWAFVETEDWHADLLGAWSKVGADEDGWVYTNDAWQDPHDVAVDDWKSNGMTRRRRWTRRVYFMGIAEAKK
;
A
#
# COMPACT_ATOMS: atom_id res chain seq x y z
N MET A 1 -17.88 13.03 -6.27
CA MET A 1 -19.28 13.13 -5.80
C MET A 1 -19.49 14.24 -4.78
N TRP A 2 -18.56 14.46 -3.85
CA TRP A 2 -18.64 15.50 -2.81
C TRP A 2 -18.96 16.93 -3.33
N LYS A 3 -18.59 17.27 -4.57
CA LYS A 3 -18.93 18.55 -5.23
C LYS A 3 -20.45 18.78 -5.43
N LYS A 4 -21.25 17.70 -5.53
CA LYS A 4 -22.73 17.78 -5.67
C LYS A 4 -23.44 17.98 -4.32
N GLY A 5 -22.69 18.08 -3.21
CA GLY A 5 -23.20 18.28 -1.86
C GLY A 5 -23.16 17.02 -1.00
N TRP A 6 -23.08 17.22 0.32
CA TRP A 6 -22.99 16.13 1.31
C TRP A 6 -24.25 15.26 1.31
N LYS A 7 -25.44 15.86 1.14
CA LYS A 7 -26.73 15.14 1.13
C LYS A 7 -26.80 14.07 0.04
N VAL A 8 -26.39 14.42 -1.18
CA VAL A 8 -26.41 13.50 -2.33
C VAL A 8 -25.41 12.37 -2.11
N THR A 9 -24.22 12.69 -1.62
CA THR A 9 -23.17 11.68 -1.37
C THR A 9 -23.57 10.73 -0.24
N CYS A 10 -24.13 11.25 0.86
CA CYS A 10 -24.66 10.44 1.96
C CYS A 10 -25.84 9.57 1.52
N ALA A 11 -26.75 10.07 0.66
CA ALA A 11 -27.83 9.26 0.11
C ALA A 11 -27.31 8.08 -0.72
N TRP A 12 -26.29 8.32 -1.56
CA TRP A 12 -25.63 7.25 -2.32
C TRP A 12 -24.90 6.25 -1.42
N MET A 13 -24.18 6.73 -0.40
CA MET A 13 -23.51 5.87 0.59
C MET A 13 -24.52 5.02 1.37
N ALA A 14 -25.67 5.60 1.76
CA ALA A 14 -26.75 4.89 2.44
C ALA A 14 -27.40 3.84 1.53
N GLY A 15 -27.67 4.18 0.27
CA GLY A 15 -28.18 3.23 -0.73
C GLY A 15 -27.21 2.06 -0.97
N TYR A 16 -25.91 2.36 -1.07
CA TYR A 16 -24.87 1.34 -1.19
C TYR A 16 -24.75 0.48 0.08
N ALA A 17 -24.79 1.08 1.26
CA ALA A 17 -24.75 0.36 2.53
C ALA A 17 -25.97 -0.57 2.69
N PHE A 18 -27.15 -0.15 2.23
CA PHE A 18 -28.34 -1.00 2.19
C PHE A 18 -28.15 -2.22 1.28
N LEU A 19 -27.57 -2.01 0.10
CA LEU A 19 -27.21 -3.09 -0.84
C LEU A 19 -26.19 -4.08 -0.22
N CYS A 20 -25.33 -3.59 0.68
CA CYS A 20 -24.37 -4.41 1.43
C CYS A 20 -24.97 -5.23 2.59
N ILE A 21 -26.27 -5.12 2.91
CA ILE A 21 -26.92 -5.95 3.94
C ILE A 21 -26.98 -7.42 3.47
N TYR A 22 -27.20 -7.63 2.18
CA TYR A 22 -27.27 -8.95 1.54
C TYR A 22 -26.33 -9.05 0.33
N PRO A 23 -25.00 -8.95 0.50
CA PRO A 23 -24.04 -8.92 -0.61
C PRO A 23 -24.02 -10.26 -1.38
N ARG A 24 -24.45 -11.34 -0.72
CA ARG A 24 -24.63 -12.66 -1.35
C ARG A 24 -25.71 -12.63 -2.43
N LEU A 25 -26.81 -11.91 -2.21
CA LEU A 25 -27.87 -11.77 -3.21
C LEU A 25 -27.34 -11.02 -4.43
N VAL A 26 -26.56 -9.96 -4.24
CA VAL A 26 -26.00 -9.17 -5.34
C VAL A 26 -25.14 -10.03 -6.28
N LEU A 27 -24.36 -10.96 -5.73
CA LEU A 27 -23.49 -11.85 -6.53
C LEU A 27 -24.22 -13.06 -7.12
N LEU A 28 -25.21 -13.61 -6.41
CA LEU A 28 -25.94 -14.82 -6.85
C LEU A 28 -27.13 -14.50 -7.76
N LEU A 29 -27.76 -13.32 -7.62
CA LEU A 29 -28.92 -12.90 -8.39
C LEU A 29 -28.68 -12.91 -9.91
N PRO A 30 -27.57 -12.39 -10.48
CA PRO A 30 -27.36 -12.47 -11.93
C PRO A 30 -27.25 -13.92 -12.42
N HIS A 31 -26.62 -14.81 -11.63
CA HIS A 31 -26.50 -16.23 -11.97
C HIS A 31 -27.87 -16.94 -11.94
N LEU A 32 -28.68 -16.67 -10.90
CA LEU A 32 -30.02 -17.23 -10.77
C LEU A 32 -30.99 -16.67 -11.81
N ALA A 33 -30.88 -15.39 -12.15
CA ALA A 33 -31.69 -14.76 -13.18
C ALA A 33 -31.41 -15.38 -14.56
N LEU A 34 -30.15 -15.54 -14.93
CA LEU A 34 -29.76 -16.17 -16.20
C LEU A 34 -30.17 -17.65 -16.27
N LEU A 35 -29.98 -18.41 -15.19
CA LEU A 35 -30.48 -19.79 -15.10
C LEU A 35 -32.00 -19.84 -15.20
N GLY A 36 -32.71 -18.92 -14.54
CA GLY A 36 -34.16 -18.81 -14.61
C GLY A 36 -34.65 -18.52 -16.03
N ILE A 37 -34.01 -17.58 -16.73
CA ILE A 37 -34.30 -17.26 -18.13
C ILE A 37 -34.05 -18.48 -19.03
N LEU A 38 -32.92 -19.18 -18.85
CA LEU A 38 -32.62 -20.40 -19.63
C LEU A 38 -33.63 -21.52 -19.35
N LEU A 39 -34.09 -21.67 -18.11
CA LEU A 39 -35.09 -22.69 -17.76
C LEU A 39 -36.47 -22.36 -18.34
N THR A 40 -36.90 -21.10 -18.27
CA THR A 40 -38.19 -20.68 -18.84
C THR A 40 -38.17 -20.76 -20.36
N THR A 41 -37.08 -20.37 -21.03
CA THR A 41 -36.95 -20.52 -22.48
C THR A 41 -36.90 -22.00 -22.91
N TYR A 42 -36.29 -22.87 -22.10
CA TYR A 42 -36.34 -24.32 -22.33
C TYR A 42 -37.77 -24.87 -22.27
N GLN A 43 -38.53 -24.51 -21.22
CA GLN A 43 -39.91 -24.95 -21.03
C GLN A 43 -40.85 -24.45 -22.13
N LEU A 44 -40.63 -23.23 -22.64
CA LEU A 44 -41.40 -22.69 -23.76
C LEU A 44 -41.14 -23.44 -25.08
N GLN A 45 -39.94 -23.99 -25.25
CA GLN A 45 -39.56 -24.74 -26.46
C GLN A 45 -39.98 -26.22 -26.39
N HIS A 46 -40.09 -26.78 -25.20
CA HIS A 46 -40.61 -28.12 -24.93
C HIS A 46 -41.87 -28.06 -24.06
N PRO A 47 -43.00 -27.56 -24.58
CA PRO A 47 -44.24 -27.56 -23.82
C PRO A 47 -44.71 -29.01 -23.64
N GLU A 48 -44.69 -29.51 -22.40
CA GLU A 48 -45.53 -30.66 -22.07
C GLU A 48 -46.99 -30.24 -22.24
N ALA A 49 -47.74 -31.06 -22.97
CA ALA A 49 -49.13 -30.81 -23.34
C ALA A 49 -50.03 -30.76 -22.08
N THR A 50 -50.12 -29.60 -21.44
CA THR A 50 -51.12 -29.33 -20.40
C THR A 50 -51.66 -27.90 -20.54
N LEU A 51 -52.71 -27.79 -21.37
CA LEU A 51 -53.83 -26.84 -21.44
C LEU A 51 -53.61 -25.30 -21.36
N PRO A 52 -54.45 -24.52 -22.06
CA PRO A 52 -54.22 -23.11 -22.35
C PRO A 52 -54.67 -22.21 -21.21
N THR A 53 -53.85 -21.23 -20.83
CA THR A 53 -54.34 -20.08 -20.07
C THR A 53 -54.17 -18.83 -20.93
N ALA A 54 -55.31 -18.39 -21.45
CA ALA A 54 -55.45 -17.12 -22.13
C ALA A 54 -55.08 -15.97 -21.18
N PHE A 55 -54.18 -15.09 -21.60
CA PHE A 55 -54.07 -13.75 -21.04
C PHE A 55 -54.78 -12.79 -22.00
N SER A 56 -56.00 -12.40 -21.61
CA SER A 56 -56.64 -11.20 -22.13
C SER A 56 -55.85 -9.99 -21.63
N GLU A 57 -55.21 -9.28 -22.55
CA GLU A 57 -54.58 -8.00 -22.27
C GLU A 57 -55.66 -6.90 -22.36
N THR A 58 -56.27 -6.56 -21.23
CA THR A 58 -57.02 -5.31 -21.09
C THR A 58 -56.11 -4.32 -20.36
N ALA A 59 -55.50 -3.40 -21.10
CA ALA A 59 -54.73 -2.31 -20.52
C ALA A 59 -55.65 -1.39 -19.71
N PRO A 60 -55.31 -1.02 -18.46
CA PRO A 60 -56.07 -0.04 -17.70
C PRO A 60 -55.88 1.37 -18.30
N PRO A 61 -56.92 2.23 -18.34
CA PRO A 61 -56.77 3.62 -18.76
C PRO A 61 -55.88 4.36 -17.76
N CYS A 62 -54.69 4.75 -18.21
CA CYS A 62 -53.73 5.51 -17.42
C CYS A 62 -54.19 6.98 -17.34
N SER A 63 -54.77 7.39 -16.21
CA SER A 63 -55.13 8.79 -15.93
C SER A 63 -53.99 9.47 -15.19
N LEU A 64 -52.92 9.81 -15.92
CA LEU A 64 -51.90 10.72 -15.41
C LEU A 64 -52.38 12.18 -15.60
N PRO A 65 -52.06 13.09 -14.67
CA PRO A 65 -52.35 14.51 -14.84
C PRO A 65 -51.61 15.01 -16.08
N GLN A 66 -52.35 15.31 -17.14
CA GLN A 66 -51.79 15.84 -18.38
C GLN A 66 -51.39 17.30 -18.15
N SER A 67 -50.09 17.57 -18.22
CA SER A 67 -49.55 18.94 -18.25
C SER A 67 -50.20 19.70 -19.41
N SER A 68 -50.58 20.95 -19.19
CA SER A 68 -51.22 21.77 -20.23
C SER A 68 -50.33 21.87 -21.47
N GLU A 69 -50.91 21.60 -22.64
CA GLU A 69 -50.23 21.62 -23.93
C GLU A 69 -49.54 22.98 -24.17
N GLY A 70 -48.24 22.96 -24.49
CA GLY A 70 -47.41 24.16 -24.65
C GLY A 70 -46.72 24.71 -23.39
N SER A 71 -46.92 24.10 -22.22
CA SER A 71 -46.16 24.45 -20.99
C SER A 71 -44.71 23.95 -21.04
N ALA A 72 -43.81 24.56 -20.25
CA ALA A 72 -42.42 24.10 -20.13
C ALA A 72 -42.33 22.63 -19.68
N ASP A 73 -43.23 22.21 -18.78
CA ASP A 73 -43.33 20.82 -18.31
C ASP A 73 -43.81 19.86 -19.41
N TRP A 74 -44.67 20.34 -20.33
CA TRP A 74 -45.10 19.58 -21.50
C TRP A 74 -43.93 19.32 -22.47
N TYR A 75 -43.11 20.33 -22.77
CA TYR A 75 -41.90 20.15 -23.59
C TYR A 75 -40.86 19.26 -22.90
N ALA A 76 -40.66 19.42 -21.58
CA ALA A 76 -39.75 18.57 -20.81
C ALA A 76 -40.20 17.10 -20.83
N ASN A 77 -41.51 16.83 -20.77
CA ASN A 77 -42.04 15.48 -20.87
C ASN A 77 -41.85 14.88 -22.28
N LEU A 78 -42.11 15.66 -23.34
CA LEU A 78 -41.83 15.22 -24.72
C LEU A 78 -40.35 14.89 -24.92
N GLN A 79 -39.45 15.73 -24.40
CA GLN A 79 -38.01 15.48 -24.46
C GLN A 79 -37.62 14.24 -23.64
N ALA A 80 -38.23 14.04 -22.47
CA ALA A 80 -37.99 12.84 -21.66
C ALA A 80 -38.45 11.57 -22.39
N ILE A 81 -39.59 11.62 -23.08
CA ILE A 81 -40.08 10.50 -23.91
C ILE A 81 -39.14 10.23 -25.09
N GLN A 82 -38.64 11.28 -25.75
CA GLN A 82 -37.68 11.13 -26.85
C GLN A 82 -36.35 10.53 -26.37
N ASN A 83 -35.85 10.99 -25.23
CA ASN A 83 -34.65 10.42 -24.60
C ASN A 83 -34.87 8.97 -24.17
N LEU A 84 -36.06 8.64 -23.66
CA LEU A 84 -36.42 7.28 -23.28
C LEU A 84 -36.50 6.38 -24.51
N MET A 85 -37.09 6.85 -25.61
CA MET A 85 -37.19 6.08 -26.85
C MET A 85 -35.79 5.73 -27.40
N GLY A 86 -34.88 6.71 -27.43
CA GLY A 86 -33.48 6.47 -27.81
C GLY A 86 -32.80 5.48 -26.87
N ALA A 87 -32.94 5.66 -25.56
CA ALA A 87 -32.34 4.77 -24.57
C ALA A 87 -32.88 3.33 -24.65
N VAL A 88 -34.18 3.14 -24.92
CA VAL A 88 -34.80 1.82 -25.09
C VAL A 88 -34.33 1.17 -26.39
N ALA A 89 -34.22 1.92 -27.48
CA ALA A 89 -33.70 1.42 -28.74
C ALA A 89 -32.22 0.99 -28.60
N ASP A 90 -31.38 1.84 -28.01
CA ASP A 90 -29.97 1.52 -27.75
C ASP A 90 -29.83 0.29 -26.83
N ALA A 91 -30.64 0.21 -25.77
CA ALA A 91 -30.64 -0.94 -24.87
C ALA A 91 -31.12 -2.22 -25.58
N HIS A 92 -32.12 -2.12 -26.44
CA HIS A 92 -32.59 -3.23 -27.27
C HIS A 92 -31.47 -3.72 -28.19
N ASP A 93 -30.84 -2.82 -28.94
CA ASP A 93 -29.77 -3.17 -29.89
C ASP A 93 -28.53 -3.74 -29.16
N ALA A 94 -28.21 -3.24 -27.97
CA ALA A 94 -27.14 -3.78 -27.13
C ALA A 94 -27.46 -5.18 -26.55
N THR A 95 -28.73 -5.46 -26.24
CA THR A 95 -29.15 -6.72 -25.62
C THR A 95 -29.53 -7.80 -26.63
N GLN A 96 -29.99 -7.43 -27.83
CA GLN A 96 -30.37 -8.33 -28.91
C GLN A 96 -29.34 -9.42 -29.23
N PRO A 97 -28.01 -9.15 -29.33
CA PRO A 97 -27.04 -10.21 -29.57
C PRO A 97 -26.90 -11.18 -28.37
N LEU A 98 -27.10 -10.71 -27.14
CA LEU A 98 -27.06 -11.57 -25.95
C LEU A 98 -28.28 -12.49 -25.87
N VAL A 99 -29.47 -11.97 -26.21
CA VAL A 99 -30.74 -12.73 -26.16
C VAL A 99 -30.69 -13.98 -27.05
N LEU A 100 -30.04 -13.90 -28.22
CA LEU A 100 -29.87 -15.05 -29.14
C LEU A 100 -29.07 -16.22 -28.55
N HIS A 101 -28.23 -15.94 -27.54
CA HIS A 101 -27.46 -16.96 -26.83
C HIS A 101 -28.21 -17.50 -25.60
N MET A 102 -29.32 -16.87 -25.22
CA MET A 102 -30.20 -17.29 -24.12
C MET A 102 -31.43 -18.08 -24.60
N THR A 103 -31.70 -18.07 -25.91
CA THR A 103 -32.65 -18.98 -26.56
C THR A 103 -31.92 -20.27 -26.90
N TRP A 104 -32.47 -21.44 -26.58
CA TRP A 104 -31.88 -22.79 -26.82
C TRP A 104 -31.67 -23.14 -28.30
N SER A 105 -31.68 -22.16 -29.20
CA SER A 105 -31.43 -22.25 -30.64
C SER A 105 -29.96 -22.46 -31.00
N THR A 106 -29.03 -22.07 -30.13
CA THR A 106 -27.59 -22.03 -30.44
C THR A 106 -26.82 -23.12 -29.67
N ARG A 107 -25.84 -23.77 -30.31
CA ARG A 107 -24.99 -24.83 -29.69
C ARG A 107 -24.26 -24.37 -28.42
N ALA A 108 -24.04 -23.06 -28.26
CA ALA A 108 -23.39 -22.46 -27.11
C ALA A 108 -24.27 -22.38 -25.83
N THR A 109 -25.58 -22.63 -25.93
CA THR A 109 -26.51 -22.53 -24.80
C THR A 109 -26.31 -23.62 -23.75
N LEU A 110 -26.13 -24.87 -24.18
CA LEU A 110 -25.84 -26.01 -23.30
C LEU A 110 -24.54 -25.83 -22.48
N PRO A 111 -23.38 -25.51 -23.08
CA PRO A 111 -22.17 -25.29 -22.29
C PRO A 111 -22.30 -24.05 -21.39
N LEU A 112 -23.06 -23.02 -21.78
CA LEU A 112 -23.34 -21.87 -20.92
C LEU A 112 -24.21 -22.25 -19.71
N PHE A 113 -25.26 -23.04 -19.91
CA PHE A 113 -26.09 -23.58 -18.82
C PHE A 113 -25.26 -24.44 -17.86
N LEU A 114 -24.46 -25.38 -18.38
CA LEU A 114 -23.57 -26.21 -17.57
C LEU A 114 -22.49 -25.39 -16.86
N PHE A 115 -21.94 -24.37 -17.50
CA PHE A 115 -21.00 -23.44 -16.89
C PHE A 115 -21.66 -22.67 -15.73
N LEU A 116 -22.85 -22.09 -15.91
CA LEU A 116 -23.58 -21.41 -14.83
C LEU A 116 -23.89 -22.38 -13.67
N LEU A 117 -24.34 -23.60 -13.97
CA LEU A 117 -24.66 -24.59 -12.94
C LEU A 117 -23.41 -25.03 -12.17
N SER A 118 -22.32 -25.33 -12.89
CA SER A 118 -21.06 -25.79 -12.29
C SER A 118 -20.34 -24.69 -11.51
N THR A 119 -20.53 -23.41 -11.87
CA THR A 119 -19.92 -22.27 -11.16
C THR A 119 -20.77 -21.81 -9.97
N LEU A 120 -22.10 -22.00 -9.99
CA LEU A 120 -23.00 -21.58 -8.92
C LEU A 120 -22.69 -22.25 -7.57
N PHE A 121 -22.52 -23.57 -7.55
CA PHE A 121 -22.27 -24.34 -6.32
C PHE A 121 -20.93 -23.99 -5.64
N PRO A 122 -19.78 -23.99 -6.33
CA PRO A 122 -18.50 -23.60 -5.71
C PRO A 122 -18.50 -22.13 -5.31
N LEU A 123 -19.14 -21.24 -6.08
CA LEU A 123 -19.28 -19.83 -5.69
C LEU A 123 -20.07 -19.71 -4.38
N ALA A 124 -21.20 -20.40 -4.24
CA ALA A 124 -22.00 -20.39 -3.01
C ALA A 124 -21.22 -20.94 -1.80
N ALA A 125 -20.39 -21.97 -1.99
CA ALA A 125 -19.52 -22.52 -0.95
C ALA A 125 -18.41 -21.52 -0.55
N LEU A 126 -17.72 -20.92 -1.52
CA LEU A 126 -16.67 -19.94 -1.29
C LEU A 126 -17.17 -18.70 -0.53
N LEU A 127 -18.36 -18.21 -0.91
CA LEU A 127 -19.04 -17.06 -0.27
C LEU A 127 -19.39 -17.30 1.21
N ARG A 128 -19.31 -18.54 1.71
CA ARG A 128 -19.50 -18.87 3.13
C ARG A 128 -18.25 -18.60 3.96
N PHE A 129 -17.07 -18.77 3.39
CA PHE A 129 -15.78 -18.58 4.08
C PHE A 129 -15.36 -17.11 4.15
N ILE A 130 -15.88 -16.29 3.25
CA ILE A 130 -15.56 -14.86 3.18
C ILE A 130 -16.57 -14.06 4.02
N PRO A 131 -16.12 -13.19 4.93
CA PRO A 131 -16.99 -12.23 5.61
C PRO A 131 -17.40 -11.12 4.63
N LEU A 132 -18.36 -11.41 3.74
CA LEU A 132 -18.72 -10.52 2.63
C LEU A 132 -19.31 -9.18 3.08
N ARG A 133 -20.01 -9.15 4.23
CA ARG A 133 -20.63 -7.93 4.76
C ARG A 133 -19.60 -6.82 5.01
N PRO A 134 -18.56 -7.01 5.85
CA PRO A 134 -17.54 -6.00 6.04
C PRO A 134 -16.71 -5.76 4.78
N VAL A 135 -16.44 -6.78 3.95
CA VAL A 135 -15.64 -6.61 2.73
C VAL A 135 -16.32 -5.68 1.73
N PHE A 136 -17.61 -5.91 1.41
CA PHE A 136 -18.35 -5.02 0.51
C PHE A 136 -18.56 -3.64 1.11
N LEU A 137 -18.92 -3.59 2.40
CA LEU A 137 -19.17 -2.31 3.08
C LEU A 137 -17.91 -1.45 3.15
N VAL A 138 -16.79 -2.00 3.64
CA VAL A 138 -15.52 -1.26 3.71
C VAL A 138 -14.99 -1.00 2.31
N GLY A 139 -14.96 -2.01 1.44
CA GLY A 139 -14.42 -1.86 0.09
C GLY A 139 -15.12 -0.79 -0.74
N GLY A 140 -16.45 -0.70 -0.65
CA GLY A 140 -17.20 0.32 -1.39
C GLY A 140 -17.27 1.68 -0.71
N LEU A 141 -17.24 1.77 0.62
CA LEU A 141 -17.26 3.06 1.34
C LEU A 141 -15.88 3.71 1.47
N LEU A 142 -14.81 2.92 1.48
CA LEU A 142 -13.43 3.39 1.64
C LEU A 142 -13.01 4.44 0.59
N PRO A 143 -13.31 4.29 -0.71
CA PRO A 143 -13.04 5.35 -1.69
C PRO A 143 -13.76 6.68 -1.38
N PHE A 144 -14.98 6.62 -0.82
CA PHE A 144 -15.70 7.84 -0.39
C PHE A 144 -15.04 8.50 0.82
N LEU A 145 -14.56 7.68 1.76
CA LEU A 145 -13.82 8.16 2.93
C LEU A 145 -12.47 8.78 2.53
N ILE A 146 -11.70 8.15 1.63
CA ILE A 146 -10.40 8.68 1.17
C ILE A 146 -10.58 9.99 0.39
N THR A 147 -11.66 10.10 -0.40
CA THR A 147 -11.93 11.31 -1.21
C THR A 147 -12.64 12.43 -0.45
N HIS A 148 -12.87 12.28 0.85
CA HIS A 148 -13.56 13.27 1.66
C HIS A 148 -12.65 14.50 1.91
N PRO A 149 -13.17 15.74 1.84
CA PRO A 149 -12.32 16.94 1.95
C PRO A 149 -11.53 17.02 3.27
N TYR A 150 -12.11 16.57 4.38
CA TYR A 150 -11.40 16.55 5.67
C TYR A 150 -10.32 15.47 5.72
N THR A 151 -10.53 14.31 5.09
CA THR A 151 -9.51 13.26 5.10
C THR A 151 -8.35 13.64 4.18
N LEU A 152 -8.62 14.27 3.04
CA LEU A 152 -7.58 14.82 2.17
C LEU A 152 -6.76 15.91 2.85
N ALA A 153 -7.37 16.72 3.72
CA ALA A 153 -6.66 17.72 4.53
C ALA A 153 -5.79 17.10 5.63
N LEU A 154 -6.23 15.99 6.23
CA LEU A 154 -5.49 15.26 7.27
C LEU A 154 -4.44 14.28 6.71
N LEU A 155 -4.59 13.89 5.43
CA LEU A 155 -3.73 12.92 4.76
C LEU A 155 -2.24 13.29 4.81
N PRO A 156 -1.79 14.54 4.51
CA PRO A 156 -0.37 14.87 4.59
C PRO A 156 0.18 14.69 6.00
N SER A 157 -0.51 15.19 7.04
CA SER A 157 -0.06 15.02 8.42
C SER A 157 0.05 13.54 8.84
N LEU A 158 -0.91 12.73 8.39
CA LEU A 158 -0.93 11.29 8.70
C LEU A 158 0.14 10.54 7.89
N GLN A 159 0.38 10.95 6.64
CA GLN A 159 1.47 10.45 5.81
C GLN A 159 2.83 10.74 6.47
N HIS A 160 3.09 11.96 6.94
CA HIS A 160 4.35 12.29 7.61
C HIS A 160 4.59 11.45 8.87
N GLN A 161 3.53 11.13 9.63
CA GLN A 161 3.65 10.29 10.84
C GLN A 161 3.82 8.79 10.52
N LEU A 162 3.10 8.27 9.53
CA LEU A 162 3.09 6.83 9.22
C LEU A 162 4.16 6.41 8.20
N ALA A 163 4.58 7.30 7.30
CA ALA A 163 5.56 7.00 6.27
C ALA A 163 6.84 6.35 6.82
N PRO A 164 7.54 6.90 7.84
CA PRO A 164 8.78 6.29 8.34
C PRO A 164 8.54 4.90 8.93
N SER A 165 7.43 4.69 9.63
CA SER A 165 7.07 3.38 10.18
C SER A 165 6.79 2.34 9.08
N LEU A 166 6.04 2.75 8.05
CA LEU A 166 5.68 1.88 6.93
C LEU A 166 6.89 1.57 6.05
N THR A 167 7.74 2.56 5.75
CA THR A 167 8.95 2.33 4.95
C THR A 167 9.90 1.40 5.68
N THR A 168 10.19 1.61 6.97
CA THR A 168 11.02 0.70 7.77
C THR A 168 10.42 -0.71 7.85
N ALA A 169 9.10 -0.84 7.99
CA ALA A 169 8.44 -2.15 8.01
C ALA A 169 8.51 -2.87 6.65
N LEU A 170 8.30 -2.14 5.56
CA LEU A 170 8.35 -2.69 4.19
C LEU A 170 9.76 -3.06 3.78
N THR A 171 10.77 -2.24 4.10
CA THR A 171 12.17 -2.59 3.85
C THR A 171 12.52 -3.85 4.61
N LYS A 172 12.22 -3.90 5.92
CA LYS A 172 12.48 -5.08 6.75
C LYS A 172 11.79 -6.33 6.21
N ALA A 173 10.52 -6.24 5.81
CA ALA A 173 9.80 -7.38 5.23
C ALA A 173 10.42 -7.84 3.89
N GLY A 174 10.90 -6.91 3.08
CA GLY A 174 11.62 -7.22 1.83
C GLY A 174 12.97 -7.87 2.09
N ASP A 175 13.70 -7.41 3.11
CA ASP A 175 15.00 -7.94 3.51
C ASP A 175 14.84 -9.35 4.12
N ASP A 176 13.84 -9.54 4.99
CA ASP A 176 13.49 -10.84 5.56
C ASP A 176 13.13 -11.87 4.47
N ALA A 177 12.46 -11.44 3.39
CA ALA A 177 12.15 -12.31 2.26
C ALA A 177 13.38 -12.72 1.44
N ARG A 178 14.49 -11.97 1.53
CA ARG A 178 15.76 -12.23 0.82
C ARG A 178 16.78 -13.00 1.67
N LEU A 179 16.48 -13.28 2.94
CA LEU A 179 17.38 -14.03 3.81
C LEU A 179 17.51 -15.49 3.39
N GLU A 180 18.74 -15.93 3.19
CA GLU A 180 19.08 -17.35 3.00
C GLU A 180 18.91 -18.17 4.28
N GLU A 181 18.79 -19.50 4.13
CA GLU A 181 18.57 -20.45 5.22
C GLU A 181 19.66 -20.39 6.31
N ARG A 182 20.93 -20.13 5.93
CA ARG A 182 22.04 -19.93 6.89
C ARG A 182 21.79 -18.76 7.86
N HIS A 183 21.20 -17.68 7.37
CA HIS A 183 20.88 -16.51 8.18
C HIS A 183 19.68 -16.79 9.10
N TRP A 184 18.68 -17.53 8.61
CA TRP A 184 17.55 -17.98 9.44
C TRP A 184 17.99 -18.95 10.54
N ALA A 185 18.93 -19.85 10.25
CA ALA A 185 19.52 -20.75 11.24
C ALA A 185 20.28 -19.97 12.33
N ALA A 186 21.05 -18.95 11.95
CA ALA A 186 21.72 -18.06 12.89
C ALA A 186 20.73 -17.24 13.75
N ALA A 187 19.56 -16.88 13.19
CA ALA A 187 18.49 -16.20 13.93
C ALA A 187 17.74 -17.13 14.90
N ALA A 188 17.72 -18.44 14.61
CA ALA A 188 17.05 -19.44 15.43
C ALA A 188 17.81 -19.76 16.74
N ASP A 189 19.15 -19.63 16.74
CA ASP A 189 19.96 -19.78 17.95
C ASP A 189 19.76 -18.57 18.88
N LYS A 190 18.97 -18.76 19.94
CA LYS A 190 18.59 -17.72 20.89
C LYS A 190 19.24 -17.92 22.26
N ASP A 191 19.56 -16.83 22.94
CA ASP A 191 20.01 -16.86 24.33
C ASP A 191 18.85 -17.17 25.30
N ALA A 192 19.16 -17.26 26.58
CA ALA A 192 18.16 -17.50 27.63
C ALA A 192 17.12 -16.36 27.74
N GLN A 193 17.38 -15.21 27.13
CA GLN A 193 16.50 -14.04 27.07
C GLN A 193 15.70 -13.96 25.76
N GLY A 194 15.90 -14.92 24.84
CA GLY A 194 15.21 -15.00 23.56
C GLY A 194 15.81 -14.15 22.44
N ASN A 195 16.98 -13.53 22.65
CA ASN A 195 17.68 -12.74 21.63
C ASN A 195 18.56 -13.65 20.76
N PRO A 196 18.63 -13.42 19.44
CA PRO A 196 19.49 -14.19 18.56
C PRO A 196 20.97 -13.99 18.95
N ARG A 197 21.70 -15.09 19.17
CA ARG A 197 23.12 -15.05 19.56
C ARG A 197 24.02 -14.82 18.35
N MET A 198 23.62 -15.40 17.22
CA MET A 198 24.41 -15.46 15.98
C MET A 198 23.92 -14.49 14.90
N LEU A 199 22.89 -13.68 15.16
CA LEU A 199 22.44 -12.61 14.26
C LEU A 199 22.29 -11.31 15.07
N ARG A 200 22.89 -10.22 14.62
CA ARG A 200 22.87 -8.91 15.31
C ARG A 200 22.78 -7.77 14.32
N ASP A 201 22.28 -6.64 14.81
CA ASP A 201 22.32 -5.39 14.06
C ASP A 201 23.66 -4.70 14.32
N PHE A 202 24.39 -4.40 13.25
CA PHE A 202 25.59 -3.59 13.30
C PHE A 202 25.23 -2.13 13.03
N GLU A 203 25.58 -1.26 13.97
CA GLU A 203 25.19 0.15 13.96
C GLU A 203 26.37 1.05 13.61
N VAL A 204 26.10 2.06 12.81
CA VAL A 204 27.05 3.09 12.38
C VAL A 204 26.36 4.43 12.37
N TRP A 205 27.14 5.48 12.59
CA TRP A 205 26.63 6.82 12.76
C TRP A 205 27.28 7.77 11.79
N GLU A 206 26.45 8.47 11.02
CA GLU A 206 26.84 9.54 10.11
C GLU A 206 26.65 10.89 10.80
N ASN A 207 27.68 11.72 10.73
CA ASN A 207 27.75 13.02 11.41
C ASN A 207 28.02 14.13 10.41
N GLU A 208 27.24 15.20 10.49
CA GLU A 208 27.44 16.39 9.67
C GLU A 208 27.26 17.67 10.48
N ARG A 209 27.87 18.74 9.98
CA ARG A 209 27.78 20.06 10.57
C ARG A 209 27.32 21.08 9.53
N TRP A 210 26.42 21.95 9.96
CA TRP A 210 25.96 23.08 9.19
C TRP A 210 26.93 24.25 9.32
N THR A 211 27.25 24.87 8.19
CA THR A 211 27.83 26.21 8.15
C THR A 211 27.06 27.09 7.17
N PRO A 212 26.90 28.39 7.45
CA PRO A 212 26.15 29.32 6.59
C PRO A 212 26.63 29.36 5.14
N THR A 213 27.91 29.07 4.90
CA THR A 213 28.56 29.16 3.58
C THR A 213 28.39 27.92 2.72
N THR A 214 28.43 26.73 3.32
CA THR A 214 28.51 25.44 2.60
C THR A 214 27.34 24.50 2.87
N GLY A 215 26.45 24.86 3.80
CA GLY A 215 25.34 24.02 4.26
C GLY A 215 25.79 22.83 5.09
N TRP A 216 25.04 21.73 5.04
CA TRP A 216 25.38 20.47 5.70
C TRP A 216 26.52 19.75 4.99
N LYS A 217 27.66 19.57 5.66
CA LYS A 217 28.76 18.72 5.18
C LYS A 217 29.51 18.08 6.34
N SER A 218 30.03 16.88 6.11
CA SER A 218 31.00 16.23 6.99
C SER A 218 32.34 16.97 7.06
N ALA A 219 32.74 17.66 5.98
CA ALA A 219 33.96 18.46 5.94
C ALA A 219 33.92 19.70 6.86
N ASN A 220 32.73 20.12 7.27
CA ASN A 220 32.57 21.25 8.18
C ASN A 220 32.91 20.86 9.63
N LEU A 221 33.12 19.57 9.92
CA LEU A 221 33.38 19.09 11.27
C LEU A 221 34.72 19.65 11.82
N ARG A 222 34.69 20.16 13.05
CA ARG A 222 35.83 20.75 13.78
C ARG A 222 36.88 19.70 14.14
N THR A 223 38.14 20.12 14.15
CA THR A 223 39.24 19.26 14.62
C THR A 223 39.05 18.93 16.11
N GLY A 224 38.92 17.65 16.43
CA GLY A 224 38.70 17.16 17.80
C GLY A 224 37.26 16.81 18.14
N GLU A 225 36.30 17.07 17.25
CA GLU A 225 34.93 16.59 17.41
C GLU A 225 34.71 15.17 16.83
N ARG A 226 33.47 14.69 16.90
CA ARG A 226 33.05 13.43 16.28
C ARG A 226 33.44 13.40 14.79
N LYS A 227 34.00 12.29 14.32
CA LYS A 227 34.32 12.09 12.90
C LYS A 227 33.05 11.96 12.07
N ALA A 228 33.16 12.18 10.75
CA ALA A 228 32.09 12.01 9.77
C ALA A 228 31.34 10.67 9.92
N TRP A 229 32.07 9.61 10.25
CA TRP A 229 31.55 8.28 10.53
C TRP A 229 32.06 7.79 11.89
N THR A 230 31.16 7.31 12.74
CA THR A 230 31.47 6.80 14.10
C THR A 230 30.80 5.45 14.34
N ARG A 231 31.47 4.55 15.08
CA ARG A 231 30.98 3.18 15.36
C ARG A 231 30.09 3.11 16.60
N ASP A 232 30.31 3.96 17.58
CA ASP A 232 29.61 3.91 18.86
C ASP A 232 28.58 5.04 19.02
N GLY A 233 27.51 4.76 19.75
CA GLY A 233 26.50 5.76 20.10
C GLY A 233 27.07 6.96 20.87
N GLU A 234 28.18 6.76 21.59
CA GLU A 234 28.83 7.79 22.41
C GLU A 234 29.77 8.71 21.61
N GLY A 235 30.15 8.32 20.38
CA GLY A 235 31.02 9.10 19.50
C GLY A 235 32.51 9.06 19.90
N ARG A 236 32.98 7.98 20.53
CA ARG A 236 34.42 7.73 20.71
C ARG A 236 35.07 7.48 19.35
N ASN A 237 36.27 8.03 19.24
CA ASN A 237 37.12 7.98 18.06
C ASN A 237 37.83 6.64 17.92
N ASP A 238 37.12 5.52 17.92
CA ASP A 238 37.75 4.26 17.53
C ASP A 238 38.17 4.36 16.06
N ILE A 239 39.45 4.07 15.84
CA ILE A 239 40.08 4.18 14.54
C ILE A 239 39.41 3.14 13.62
N ILE A 240 38.65 3.61 12.64
CA ILE A 240 38.10 2.79 11.55
C ILE A 240 39.30 2.36 10.66
N THR A 241 40.00 1.30 11.05
CA THR A 241 41.11 0.72 10.29
C THR A 241 40.63 -0.47 9.45
N GLY A 242 40.00 -0.19 8.31
CA GLY A 242 39.98 -1.18 7.22
C GLY A 242 38.68 -1.31 6.43
N ALA A 243 38.38 -0.30 5.63
CA ALA A 243 37.69 -0.49 4.38
C ALA A 243 38.78 -0.77 3.34
N GLU A 244 38.74 -1.97 2.76
CA GLU A 244 39.55 -2.31 1.61
C GLU A 244 38.78 -1.89 0.36
N ASP A 245 39.39 -1.05 -0.48
CA ASP A 245 38.92 -0.86 -1.86
C ASP A 245 39.02 -2.22 -2.58
N VAL A 246 38.12 -2.48 -3.54
CA VAL A 246 38.03 -3.70 -4.38
C VAL A 246 39.36 -4.01 -5.11
N ARG A 247 40.32 -3.07 -5.07
CA ARG A 247 41.68 -3.17 -5.61
C ARG A 247 42.79 -3.55 -4.61
N GLY A 248 42.46 -3.91 -3.36
CA GLY A 248 43.44 -4.42 -2.38
C GLY A 248 44.51 -3.42 -1.93
N ARG A 249 44.27 -2.11 -2.10
CA ARG A 249 45.22 -1.06 -1.73
C ARG A 249 44.93 -0.56 -0.32
N ARG A 250 45.85 -0.79 0.61
CA ARG A 250 45.83 -0.20 1.96
C ARG A 250 46.04 1.32 1.87
N ASN A 251 44.97 2.08 1.71
CA ASN A 251 44.97 3.52 1.89
C ASN A 251 44.38 3.87 3.26
N SER A 252 45.04 4.77 4.00
CA SER A 252 44.48 5.33 5.23
C SER A 252 43.22 6.12 4.89
N LEU A 253 42.06 5.62 5.32
CA LEU A 253 40.74 6.14 4.94
C LEU A 253 40.46 7.57 5.37
N THR A 254 41.30 8.15 6.24
CA THR A 254 41.25 9.57 6.57
C THR A 254 41.32 10.48 5.34
N SER A 255 41.87 10.04 4.20
CA SER A 255 41.93 10.85 2.98
C SER A 255 40.73 10.69 2.03
N LEU A 256 39.95 9.62 2.13
CA LEU A 256 38.76 9.40 1.28
C LEU A 256 37.48 9.94 1.93
N PHE A 257 37.43 9.97 3.27
CA PHE A 257 36.29 10.51 4.02
C PHE A 257 36.28 12.03 4.18
N SER A 258 37.33 12.73 3.75
CA SER A 258 37.43 14.20 3.88
C SER A 258 36.84 14.97 2.69
N HIS A 259 36.57 14.32 1.55
CA HIS A 259 36.30 15.02 0.29
C HIS A 259 35.00 14.65 -0.44
N SER A 260 34.21 13.66 0.00
CA SER A 260 32.95 13.33 -0.67
C SER A 260 31.80 13.15 0.30
N SER A 261 30.82 14.05 0.20
CA SER A 261 29.52 13.99 0.87
C SER A 261 28.55 12.99 0.22
N LYS A 262 29.03 12.16 -0.72
CA LYS A 262 28.25 11.14 -1.45
C LYS A 262 29.11 9.90 -1.68
N ILE A 263 29.49 9.22 -0.61
CA ILE A 263 29.99 7.84 -0.74
C ILE A 263 28.75 6.96 -0.86
N PRO A 264 28.61 6.11 -1.90
CA PRO A 264 27.54 5.13 -1.94
C PRO A 264 27.68 4.24 -0.71
N THR A 265 26.64 4.16 0.11
CA THR A 265 26.65 3.41 1.38
C THR A 265 27.00 1.92 1.18
N SER A 266 26.82 1.39 -0.03
CA SER A 266 27.25 0.06 -0.47
C SER A 266 28.76 -0.21 -0.37
N HIS A 267 29.61 0.83 -0.32
CA HIS A 267 31.08 0.70 -0.25
C HIS A 267 31.66 1.00 1.13
N ILE A 268 30.82 1.19 2.15
CA ILE A 268 31.30 1.40 3.52
C ILE A 268 31.42 0.02 4.20
N THR A 269 32.61 -0.58 4.11
CA THR A 269 32.94 -1.85 4.77
C THR A 269 33.69 -1.59 6.07
N PHE A 270 33.14 -2.06 7.18
CA PHE A 270 33.78 -2.03 8.49
C PHE A 270 34.42 -3.39 8.79
N LYS A 271 35.55 -3.37 9.51
CA LYS A 271 36.11 -4.60 10.07
C LYS A 271 35.23 -5.07 11.21
N LEU A 272 34.62 -6.24 11.02
CA LEU A 272 33.90 -6.95 12.05
C LEU A 272 34.89 -7.75 12.92
N ASP A 273 34.43 -8.15 14.10
CA ASP A 273 35.18 -9.05 14.95
C ASP A 273 35.33 -10.43 14.26
N PRO A 274 36.42 -11.17 14.50
CA PRO A 274 36.66 -12.45 13.83
C PRO A 274 35.47 -13.41 13.98
N GLY A 275 35.01 -14.00 12.87
CA GLY A 275 33.86 -14.90 12.85
C GLY A 275 32.52 -14.23 12.53
N TRP A 276 32.46 -12.90 12.41
CA TRP A 276 31.27 -12.18 11.98
C TRP A 276 31.35 -11.75 10.52
N ALA A 277 30.24 -11.88 9.80
CA ALA A 277 30.09 -11.43 8.42
C ALA A 277 28.83 -10.58 8.27
N PHE A 278 28.84 -9.65 7.32
CA PHE A 278 27.62 -8.94 6.92
C PHE A 278 26.70 -9.88 6.15
N VAL A 279 25.39 -9.68 6.32
CA VAL A 279 24.40 -10.31 5.44
C VAL A 279 24.58 -9.72 4.03
N GLU A 280 24.88 -10.61 3.08
CA GLU A 280 25.25 -10.24 1.71
C GLU A 280 24.06 -9.72 0.90
N THR A 281 22.85 -10.13 1.27
CA THR A 281 21.59 -9.80 0.56
C THR A 281 20.99 -8.45 0.95
N GLU A 282 21.59 -7.78 1.94
CA GLU A 282 21.13 -6.54 2.53
C GLU A 282 22.16 -5.43 2.40
N ASP A 283 21.68 -4.19 2.30
CA ASP A 283 22.51 -2.99 2.33
C ASP A 283 22.34 -2.24 3.66
N TRP A 284 22.92 -1.05 3.77
CA TRP A 284 22.73 -0.20 4.94
C TRP A 284 21.37 0.50 4.89
N HIS A 285 20.66 0.47 6.02
CA HIS A 285 19.38 1.16 6.17
C HIS A 285 19.50 2.29 7.19
N ALA A 286 18.95 3.45 6.86
CA ALA A 286 18.83 4.55 7.81
C ALA A 286 17.70 4.27 8.80
N ASP A 287 17.92 4.59 10.07
CA ASP A 287 16.88 4.52 11.10
C ASP A 287 15.97 5.75 11.01
N LEU A 288 14.90 5.62 10.24
CA LEU A 288 13.92 6.68 10.01
C LEU A 288 13.06 7.01 11.23
N LEU A 289 12.98 6.11 12.21
CA LEU A 289 12.20 6.34 13.44
C LEU A 289 13.01 7.09 14.50
N GLY A 290 14.35 7.12 14.37
CA GLY A 290 15.23 7.70 15.36
C GLY A 290 15.09 7.03 16.72
N ALA A 291 14.91 5.70 16.77
CA ALA A 291 14.61 4.95 18.00
C ALA A 291 15.71 5.10 19.09
N TRP A 292 16.89 5.53 18.69
CA TRP A 292 18.03 5.83 19.56
C TRP A 292 17.91 7.20 20.29
N SER A 293 17.06 8.09 19.79
CA SER A 293 16.82 9.43 20.33
C SER A 293 15.48 9.47 21.06
N LYS A 294 15.39 10.27 22.14
CA LYS A 294 14.13 10.47 22.86
C LYS A 294 13.13 11.34 22.07
N VAL A 295 13.61 12.10 21.09
CA VAL A 295 12.86 13.12 20.37
C VAL A 295 12.38 12.60 18.99
N GLY A 296 12.82 11.41 18.59
CA GLY A 296 12.61 10.91 17.23
C GLY A 296 13.64 11.48 16.25
N ALA A 297 13.36 11.32 14.96
CA ALA A 297 14.18 11.82 13.86
C ALA A 297 13.29 12.44 12.76
N ASP A 298 13.92 13.14 11.82
CA ASP A 298 13.26 13.65 10.62
C ASP A 298 12.87 12.53 9.62
N GLU A 299 12.26 12.93 8.50
CA GLU A 299 11.84 12.02 7.43
C GLU A 299 12.98 11.17 6.83
N ASP A 300 14.22 11.64 6.94
CA ASP A 300 15.44 11.01 6.41
C ASP A 300 16.27 10.30 7.50
N GLY A 301 15.79 10.29 8.75
CA GLY A 301 16.44 9.66 9.91
C GLY A 301 17.51 10.51 10.61
N TRP A 302 17.55 11.83 10.38
CA TRP A 302 18.44 12.76 11.06
C TRP A 302 17.88 13.25 12.39
N VAL A 303 18.77 13.42 13.35
CA VAL A 303 18.52 14.12 14.60
C VAL A 303 19.45 15.32 14.67
N TYR A 304 18.88 16.48 14.94
CA TYR A 304 19.57 17.76 14.97
C TYR A 304 19.99 18.11 16.39
N THR A 305 21.17 18.70 16.54
CA THR A 305 21.70 19.17 17.81
C THR A 305 22.36 20.53 17.62
N ASN A 306 22.54 21.26 18.72
CA ASN A 306 23.23 22.53 18.72
C ASN A 306 24.74 22.39 18.39
N ASP A 307 25.49 23.50 18.40
CA ASP A 307 26.94 23.53 18.09
C ASP A 307 27.78 22.57 18.96
N ALA A 308 27.30 22.22 20.15
CA ALA A 308 27.96 21.40 21.15
C ALA A 308 27.45 19.95 21.22
N TRP A 309 26.69 19.48 20.22
CA TRP A 309 26.08 18.15 20.19
C TRP A 309 25.09 17.88 21.35
N GLN A 310 24.46 18.94 21.85
CA GLN A 310 23.45 18.89 22.90
C GLN A 310 22.08 19.30 22.35
N ASP A 311 21.05 19.08 23.15
CA ASP A 311 19.66 19.50 22.86
C ASP A 311 19.09 18.87 21.57
N PRO A 312 18.83 17.54 21.56
CA PRO A 312 18.39 16.83 20.37
C PRO A 312 16.99 17.25 19.94
N HIS A 313 16.81 17.48 18.63
CA HIS A 313 15.55 17.83 18.00
C HIS A 313 15.33 17.00 16.73
N ASP A 314 14.07 16.70 16.43
CA ASP A 314 13.61 16.03 15.21
C ASP A 314 13.61 16.97 14.00
N VAL A 315 13.58 18.29 14.22
CA VAL A 315 13.61 19.32 13.18
C VAL A 315 14.79 20.28 13.36
N ALA A 316 15.36 20.75 12.25
CA ALA A 316 16.42 21.75 12.26
C ALA A 316 15.92 23.09 12.82
N VAL A 317 16.54 23.56 13.90
CA VAL A 317 16.20 24.85 14.54
C VAL A 317 16.86 26.00 13.80
N ASP A 318 16.05 26.93 13.29
CA ASP A 318 16.53 28.06 12.48
C ASP A 318 17.49 28.98 13.23
N ASP A 319 17.29 29.17 14.54
CA ASP A 319 18.13 30.03 15.37
C ASP A 319 19.60 29.55 15.40
N TRP A 320 19.83 28.24 15.26
CA TRP A 320 21.17 27.66 15.26
C TRP A 320 21.90 27.79 13.92
N LYS A 321 21.22 28.24 12.85
CA LYS A 321 21.87 28.46 11.55
C LYS A 321 22.99 29.50 11.62
N SER A 322 22.90 30.45 12.56
CA SER A 322 23.89 31.51 12.78
C SER A 322 25.13 31.03 13.56
N ASN A 323 24.91 30.25 14.62
CA ASN A 323 25.96 29.78 15.54
C ASN A 323 26.60 28.45 15.11
N GLY A 324 25.94 27.72 14.22
CA GLY A 324 26.30 26.36 13.83
C GLY A 324 25.39 25.33 14.50
N MET A 325 24.98 24.34 13.72
CA MET A 325 24.22 23.17 14.19
C MET A 325 24.87 21.91 13.66
N THR A 326 24.60 20.82 14.34
CA THR A 326 25.10 19.49 14.02
C THR A 326 23.91 18.57 13.77
N ARG A 327 24.10 17.53 12.97
CA ARG A 327 23.10 16.48 12.78
C ARG A 327 23.74 15.12 12.74
N ARG A 328 22.99 14.12 13.18
CA ARG A 328 23.43 12.74 13.27
C ARG A 328 22.36 11.78 12.78
N ARG A 329 22.76 10.77 12.02
CA ARG A 329 21.88 9.72 11.51
C ARG A 329 22.45 8.35 11.86
N ARG A 330 21.58 7.44 12.31
CA ARG A 330 21.92 6.05 12.59
C ARG A 330 21.68 5.20 11.35
N TRP A 331 22.67 4.39 11.02
CA TRP A 331 22.64 3.39 9.97
C TRP A 331 22.76 2.01 10.59
N THR A 332 21.96 1.06 10.13
CA THR A 332 21.94 -0.31 10.63
C THR A 332 22.07 -1.30 9.48
N ARG A 333 22.80 -2.39 9.71
CA ARG A 333 22.90 -3.54 8.80
C ARG A 333 23.08 -4.83 9.60
N ARG A 334 22.44 -5.92 9.19
CA ARG A 334 22.57 -7.20 9.90
C ARG A 334 23.93 -7.85 9.68
N VAL A 335 24.46 -8.43 10.74
CA VAL A 335 25.65 -9.27 10.77
C VAL A 335 25.31 -10.62 11.39
N TYR A 336 25.89 -11.68 10.85
CA TYR A 336 25.73 -13.02 11.38
C TYR A 336 27.07 -13.67 11.70
N PHE A 337 27.07 -14.59 12.65
CA PHE A 337 28.25 -15.32 13.08
C PHE A 337 28.41 -16.60 12.26
N MET A 338 29.49 -16.68 11.49
CA MET A 338 29.86 -17.85 10.66
C MET A 338 30.88 -18.78 11.35
N GLY A 339 31.35 -18.43 12.55
CA GLY A 339 32.37 -19.19 13.26
C GLY A 339 33.80 -18.80 12.88
N ILE A 340 34.73 -19.02 13.82
CA ILE A 340 36.13 -18.55 13.69
C ILE A 340 36.91 -19.33 12.62
N ALA A 341 36.49 -20.56 12.30
CA ALA A 341 37.14 -21.40 11.30
C ALA A 341 36.89 -20.93 9.86
N GLU A 342 35.69 -20.41 9.58
CA GLU A 342 35.32 -19.94 8.24
C GLU A 342 35.85 -18.52 7.94
N ALA A 343 36.08 -17.71 8.98
CA ALA A 343 36.58 -16.34 8.86
C ALA A 343 38.02 -16.18 8.34
N LYS A 344 38.78 -17.28 8.21
CA LYS A 344 40.19 -17.27 7.74
C LYS A 344 40.34 -17.67 6.27
N LYS A 345 39.24 -17.99 5.59
CA LYS A 345 39.21 -18.34 4.17
C LYS A 345 38.89 -17.09 3.35
#